data_AF-A0A7W1W4J0-F1
#
_entry.id   AF-A0A7W1W4J0-F1
#
_cell.length_a   1.000
_cell.length_b   1.000
_cell.length_c   1.000
_cell.angle_alpha   90.00
_cell.angle_beta   90.00
_cell.angle_gamma   90.00
#
_symmetry.space_group_name_H-M   'P 1'
#
loop_
_entity.id
_entity.type
_entity.pdbx_description
1 polymer ?
#
loop_
_entity_poly.entity_id
_entity_poly.type
_entity_poly.pdbx_seq_one_letter_code
_entity_poly.pdbx_strand_id
1 'polypeptide(L)' 'DIGGAVSRRIYEAGRQAPNVIIDVRKQAGMTKEIAENAAERAFLLQKRTGNERLKEVRLLGVDFDFTVKK' A
#
# COMPACT_ATOMS: atom_id res chain seq x y z
N ASP A 1 -13.86 -1.09 -3.90
CA ASP A 1 -13.11 -2.30 -4.29
C ASP A 1 -12.01 -2.59 -3.28
N ILE A 2 -11.49 -3.83 -3.25
CA ILE A 2 -10.46 -4.26 -2.29
C ILE A 2 -9.17 -3.43 -2.44
N GLY A 3 -8.75 -3.16 -3.67
CA GLY A 3 -7.55 -2.37 -3.97
C GLY A 3 -7.65 -0.93 -3.46
N GLY A 4 -8.81 -0.28 -3.64
CA GLY A 4 -9.10 1.04 -3.09
C GLY A 4 -9.02 1.10 -1.56
N ALA A 5 -9.58 0.10 -0.87
CA ALA A 5 -9.52 0.02 0.59
C ALA A 5 -8.08 -0.16 1.10
N VAL A 6 -7.29 -1.03 0.45
CA VAL A 6 -5.88 -1.22 0.80
C VAL A 6 -5.03 0.00 0.48
N SER A 7 -5.26 0.64 -0.67
CA SER A 7 -4.58 1.89 -1.05
C SER A 7 -4.80 2.99 -0.01
N ARG A 8 -6.04 3.15 0.47
CA ARG A 8 -6.34 4.10 1.55
C ARG A 8 -5.61 3.77 2.85
N ARG A 9 -5.57 2.48 3.23
CA ARG A 9 -4.82 2.03 4.43
C ARG A 9 -3.32 2.32 4.31
N ILE A 10 -2.71 2.04 3.16
CA ILE A 10 -1.30 2.35 2.89
C ILE A 10 -1.05 3.85 3.02
N TYR A 11 -1.90 4.68 2.40
CA TYR A 11 -1.78 6.13 2.45
C TYR A 11 -1.87 6.66 3.89
N GLU A 12 -2.90 6.29 4.65
CA GLU A 12 -3.05 6.77 6.04
C GLU A 12 -1.90 6.31 6.95
N ALA A 13 -1.40 5.06 6.77
CA ALA A 13 -0.22 4.60 7.48
C ALA A 13 1.03 5.43 7.09
N GLY A 14 1.19 5.75 5.81
CA GLY A 14 2.26 6.58 5.29
C GLY A 14 2.31 8.00 5.88
N ARG A 15 1.17 8.52 6.33
CA ARG A 15 1.11 9.81 7.05
C ARG A 15 1.74 9.74 8.44
N GLN A 16 1.83 8.55 9.03
CA GLN A 16 2.38 8.35 10.37
C GLN A 16 3.87 7.97 10.29
N ALA A 17 4.24 7.10 9.36
CA ALA A 17 5.61 6.62 9.19
C ALA A 17 6.02 6.59 7.71
N PRO A 18 7.28 6.90 7.38
CA PRO A 18 7.75 6.86 6.00
C PRO A 18 7.87 5.44 5.44
N ASN A 19 8.05 4.45 6.31
CA ASN A 19 8.17 3.05 5.94
C ASN A 19 7.05 2.26 6.62
N VAL A 20 6.22 1.58 5.85
CA VAL A 20 5.05 0.88 6.37
C VAL A 20 5.01 -0.58 5.94
N ILE A 21 4.52 -1.44 6.82
CA ILE A 21 4.26 -2.86 6.53
C ILE A 21 2.75 -3.04 6.56
N ILE A 22 2.19 -3.60 5.48
CA ILE A 22 0.77 -3.82 5.34
C ILE A 22 0.52 -5.32 5.14
N ASP A 23 -0.13 -5.91 6.14
CA ASP A 23 -0.59 -7.30 6.09
C ASP A 23 -1.95 -7.38 5.41
N VAL A 24 -1.99 -8.10 4.29
CA VAL A 24 -3.18 -8.39 3.49
C VAL A 24 -3.46 -9.89 3.37
N ARG A 25 -2.79 -10.74 4.16
CA ARG A 25 -2.99 -12.21 4.14
C ARG A 25 -4.42 -12.63 4.47
N LYS A 26 -5.12 -11.85 5.29
CA LYS A 26 -6.52 -12.10 5.67
C LYS A 26 -7.56 -11.47 4.73
N GLN A 27 -7.13 -10.79 3.67
CA GLN A 27 -8.02 -10.11 2.75
C GLN A 27 -8.43 -11.08 1.63
N ALA A 28 -9.67 -11.56 1.66
CA ALA A 28 -10.20 -12.45 0.62
C ALA A 28 -10.14 -11.78 -0.76
N GLY A 29 -9.72 -12.53 -1.79
CA GLY A 29 -9.56 -12.03 -3.15
C GLY A 29 -8.34 -11.12 -3.37
N MET A 30 -7.42 -11.06 -2.41
CA MET A 30 -6.16 -10.32 -2.57
C MET A 30 -5.18 -11.09 -3.46
N THR A 31 -4.74 -10.46 -4.55
CA THR A 31 -3.66 -10.95 -5.42
C THR A 31 -2.46 -10.01 -5.34
N LYS A 32 -1.30 -10.47 -5.81
CA LYS A 32 -0.10 -9.63 -5.91
C LYS A 32 -0.36 -8.38 -6.75
N GLU A 33 -1.01 -8.53 -7.90
CA GLU A 33 -1.37 -7.43 -8.80
C GLU A 33 -2.29 -6.39 -8.13
N ILE A 34 -3.29 -6.84 -7.37
CA ILE A 34 -4.18 -5.92 -6.63
C ILE A 34 -3.39 -5.16 -5.56
N ALA A 35 -2.48 -5.85 -4.86
CA ALA A 35 -1.63 -5.24 -3.84
C ALA A 35 -0.65 -4.22 -4.43
N GLU A 36 -0.01 -4.54 -5.56
CA GLU A 36 0.89 -3.64 -6.30
C GLU A 36 0.14 -2.39 -6.75
N ASN A 37 -1.01 -2.56 -7.42
CA ASN A 37 -1.86 -1.46 -7.85
C ASN A 37 -2.33 -0.60 -6.65
N ALA A 38 -2.63 -1.21 -5.51
CA ALA A 38 -3.00 -0.48 -4.30
C ALA A 38 -1.85 0.39 -3.76
N ALA A 39 -0.62 -0.13 -3.75
CA ALA A 39 0.58 0.63 -3.40
C ALA A 39 0.82 1.80 -4.34
N GLU A 40 0.75 1.58 -5.66
CA GLU A 40 0.92 2.65 -6.64
C GLU A 40 -0.10 3.77 -6.46
N ARG A 41 -1.37 3.40 -6.25
CA ARG A 41 -2.44 4.37 -5.97
C ARG A 41 -2.18 5.16 -4.68
N ALA A 42 -1.58 4.54 -3.66
CA ALA A 42 -1.26 5.23 -2.42
C ALA A 42 -0.17 6.28 -2.62
N PHE A 43 0.89 5.95 -3.36
CA PHE A 43 1.93 6.93 -3.74
C PHE A 43 1.37 8.07 -4.60
N LEU A 44 0.52 7.75 -5.57
CA LEU A 44 -0.16 8.76 -6.38
C LEU A 44 -1.05 9.68 -5.53
N LEU A 45 -1.81 9.11 -4.58
CA LEU A 45 -2.64 9.89 -3.67
C LEU A 45 -1.80 10.81 -2.78
N GLN A 46 -0.67 10.33 -2.26
CA GLN A 46 0.28 11.15 -1.51
C GLN A 46 0.80 12.33 -2.35
N LYS A 47 1.20 12.08 -3.61
CA LYS A 47 1.66 13.14 -4.52
C LYS A 47 0.55 14.17 -4.79
N ARG A 48 -0.70 13.72 -4.96
CA ARG A 48 -1.86 14.61 -5.18
C ARG A 48 -2.24 15.43 -3.95
N THR A 49 -1.95 14.94 -2.75
CA THR A 49 -2.28 15.60 -1.47
C THR A 49 -1.11 16.40 -0.89
N GLY A 50 0.07 16.36 -1.50
CA GLY A 50 1.28 17.03 -1.02
C GLY A 50 1.91 16.40 0.23
N ASN A 51 1.43 15.24 0.69
CA ASN A 51 1.95 14.58 1.88
C ASN A 51 2.99 13.52 1.49
N GLU A 52 4.19 13.95 1.14
CA GLU A 52 5.25 13.09 0.57
C GLU A 52 6.02 12.21 1.57
N ARG A 53 5.38 11.83 2.69
CA ARG A 53 6.02 11.13 3.79
C ARG A 53 6.26 9.65 3.51
N LEU A 54 5.34 8.92 2.86
CA LEU A 54 5.51 7.51 2.50
C LEU A 54 6.68 7.40 1.49
N LYS A 55 7.67 6.60 1.84
CA LYS A 55 8.83 6.28 1.00
C LYS A 55 8.85 4.80 0.62
N GLU A 56 8.39 3.95 1.53
CA GLU A 56 8.44 2.51 1.38
C GLU A 56 7.17 1.84 1.92
N VAL A 57 6.63 0.90 1.15
CA VAL A 57 5.58 -0.01 1.60
C VAL A 57 5.98 -1.45 1.32
N ARG A 58 6.03 -2.28 2.37
CA ARG A 58 6.13 -3.73 2.27
C ARG A 58 4.74 -4.35 2.39
N LEU A 59 4.38 -5.20 1.45
CA LEU A 59 3.08 -5.86 1.37
C LEU A 59 3.24 -7.35 1.62
N LEU A 60 2.51 -7.86 2.61
CA LEU A 60 2.51 -9.27 3.00
C LEU A 60 1.19 -9.90 2.56
N GLY A 61 1.24 -10.72 1.53
CA GLY A 61 0.15 -11.57 1.05
C GLY A 61 0.35 -13.03 1.43
N VAL A 62 -0.62 -13.88 1.07
CA VAL A 62 -0.55 -15.33 1.34
C VAL A 62 0.62 -15.95 0.56
N ASP A 63 0.71 -15.61 -0.73
CA ASP A 63 1.70 -16.18 -1.66
C ASP A 63 2.69 -15.13 -2.19
N PHE A 64 2.73 -13.94 -1.57
CA PHE A 64 3.63 -12.87 -1.98
C PHE A 64 4.14 -12.05 -0.79
N ASP A 65 5.39 -11.61 -0.90
CA ASP A 65 6.00 -10.62 -0.02
C ASP A 65 6.87 -9.74 -0.91
N PHE A 66 6.54 -8.46 -1.01
CA PHE A 66 7.29 -7.53 -1.83
C PHE A 66 7.27 -6.14 -1.24
N THR A 67 8.21 -5.32 -1.71
CA THR A 67 8.37 -3.93 -1.28
C THR A 67 8.31 -3.00 -2.47
N VAL A 68 7.55 -1.91 -2.33
CA VAL A 68 7.50 -0.81 -3.29
C VAL A 68 8.13 0.42 -2.66
N LYS A 69 9.05 1.07 -3.38
CA LYS A 69 9.78 2.26 -2.94
C LYS A 69 9.63 3.37 -3.98
N LYS A 70 9.36 4.61 -3.55
CA LYS A 70 9.30 5.81 -4.41
C LYS A 70 9.76 7.07 -3.69
#